data_AF-A0A7S1RJQ0-F1
#
_entry.id   AF-A0A7S1RJQ0-F1
#
_cell.length_a   1.000
_cell.length_b   1.000
_cell.length_c   1.000
_cell.angle_alpha   90.00
_cell.angle_beta   90.00
_cell.angle_gamma   90.00
#
_symmetry.space_group_name_H-M   'P 1'
#
loop_
_entity.id
_entity.type
_entity.pdbx_description
1 polymer ?
#
loop_
_entity_poly.entity_id
_entity_poly.type
_entity_poly.pdbx_seq_one_letter_code
_entity_poly.pdbx_strand_id
1 'polypeptide(L)'
;MRLLRLLRVVKKLKQYRSFQFMVGTISRMVEAAGDILSLLGVVLFFFTTASVNLFGGVLHEGASGLAGTDYAQKRWFVFNFNDPLMALATWFMQLLMEYSPELAEALYATSSHGEVAWLIFPLFYLVGVAILFEILKAFTIETFLAVKEEAERQRLAEAGEDASSEGSESDEEGPEMLQASILRGIQEGLARRGERLHPQAPGGEAPRRRLKAAYLRLGEDAG
;
A
#
# COMPACT_ATOMS: atom_id res chain seq x y z
N MET A 1 -12.02 30.29 12.34
CA MET A 1 -12.38 29.66 13.64
C MET A 1 -13.32 28.45 13.57
N ARG A 2 -14.23 28.31 12.58
CA ARG A 2 -15.07 27.09 12.44
C ARG A 2 -14.29 25.88 11.87
N LEU A 3 -13.40 26.09 10.89
CA LEU A 3 -12.51 25.02 10.37
C LEU A 3 -11.56 24.44 11.42
N LEU A 4 -11.06 25.25 12.35
CA LEU A 4 -10.17 24.77 13.43
C LEU A 4 -10.87 23.78 14.38
N ARG A 5 -12.21 23.77 14.43
CA ARG A 5 -12.96 22.74 15.17
C ARG A 5 -12.94 21.39 14.46
N LEU A 6 -12.90 21.36 13.12
CA LEU A 6 -12.80 20.11 12.34
C LEU A 6 -11.44 19.43 12.52
N LEU A 7 -10.36 20.20 12.71
CA LEU A 7 -9.03 19.66 13.07
C LEU A 7 -9.05 18.83 14.36
N ARG A 8 -9.94 19.14 15.32
CA ARG A 8 -10.11 18.32 16.53
C ARG A 8 -10.70 16.94 16.21
N VAL A 9 -11.57 16.85 15.21
CA VAL A 9 -12.14 15.58 14.73
C VAL A 9 -11.07 14.76 13.99
N VAL A 10 -10.23 15.40 13.17
CA VAL A 10 -9.06 14.76 12.55
C VAL A 10 -8.08 14.21 13.60
N LYS A 11 -7.88 14.93 14.71
CA LYS A 11 -7.06 14.45 15.83
C LYS A 11 -7.66 13.21 16.51
N LYS A 12 -8.99 13.06 16.53
CA LYS A 12 -9.68 11.84 17.01
C LYS A 12 -9.57 10.70 16.00
N LEU A 13 -9.60 10.99 14.70
CA LEU A 13 -9.37 9.99 13.64
C LEU A 13 -7.97 9.36 13.74
N LYS A 14 -6.96 10.13 14.17
CA LYS A 14 -5.62 9.59 14.47
C LYS A 14 -5.59 8.51 15.56
N GLN A 15 -6.64 8.33 16.35
CA GLN A 15 -6.70 7.27 17.38
C GLN A 15 -7.10 5.91 16.79
N TYR A 16 -7.63 5.87 15.56
CA TYR A 16 -8.02 4.61 14.91
C TYR A 16 -6.82 3.99 14.20
N ARG A 17 -6.46 2.76 14.60
CA ARG A 17 -5.34 1.98 14.04
C ARG A 17 -5.44 1.85 12.51
N SER A 18 -6.65 1.63 11.99
CA SER A 18 -6.91 1.56 10.54
C SER A 18 -6.58 2.87 9.81
N PHE A 19 -6.92 4.02 10.40
CA PHE A 19 -6.63 5.33 9.82
C PHE A 19 -5.13 5.65 9.83
N GLN A 20 -4.43 5.33 10.92
CA GLN A 20 -2.98 5.49 11.00
C GLN A 20 -2.25 4.65 9.94
N PHE A 21 -2.68 3.39 9.78
CA PHE A 21 -2.15 2.50 8.76
C PHE A 21 -2.36 3.06 7.34
N MET A 22 -3.56 3.55 7.03
CA MET A 22 -3.88 4.15 5.73
C MET A 22 -3.03 5.39 5.45
N VAL A 23 -2.91 6.32 6.40
CA VAL A 23 -2.09 7.52 6.23
C VAL A 23 -0.62 7.16 6.08
N GLY A 24 -0.10 6.22 6.88
CA GLY A 24 1.28 5.74 6.76
C GLY A 24 1.55 5.09 5.41
N THR A 25 0.60 4.32 4.89
CA THR A 25 0.66 3.71 3.55
C THR A 25 0.73 4.80 2.48
N ILE A 26 -0.17 5.78 2.51
CA ILE A 26 -0.18 6.89 1.55
C ILE A 26 1.13 7.67 1.61
N SER A 27 1.66 7.98 2.81
CA SER A 27 2.95 8.66 2.94
C SER A 27 4.10 7.87 2.31
N ARG A 28 4.18 6.56 2.57
CA ARG A 28 5.20 5.69 1.97
C ARG A 28 5.08 5.65 0.45
N MET A 29 3.85 5.60 -0.08
CA MET A 29 3.61 5.63 -1.53
C MET A 29 4.07 6.94 -2.16
N VAL A 30 3.80 8.08 -1.51
CA VAL A 30 4.24 9.40 -1.98
C VAL A 30 5.76 9.54 -1.91
N GLU A 31 6.38 9.07 -0.82
CA GLU A 31 7.84 9.07 -0.67
C GLU A 31 8.52 8.21 -1.73
N ALA A 32 7.98 7.01 -2.00
CA ALA A 32 8.47 6.14 -3.06
C ALA A 32 8.32 6.78 -4.45
N ALA A 33 7.23 7.52 -4.67
CA ALA A 33 6.96 8.23 -5.93
C ALA A 33 7.72 9.57 -6.04
N GLY A 34 8.56 9.91 -5.06
CA GLY A 34 9.20 11.22 -4.94
C GLY A 34 9.99 11.63 -6.18
N ASP A 35 10.77 10.72 -6.76
CA ASP A 35 11.58 11.02 -7.95
C ASP A 35 10.71 11.32 -9.18
N ILE A 36 9.63 10.55 -9.38
CA ILE A 36 8.68 10.74 -10.49
C ILE A 36 7.90 12.05 -10.29
N LEU A 37 7.44 12.32 -9.07
CA LEU A 37 6.77 13.57 -8.72
C LEU A 37 7.68 14.79 -8.89
N SER A 38 8.96 14.66 -8.55
CA SER A 38 9.98 15.69 -8.78
C SER A 38 10.14 15.98 -10.27
N LEU A 39 10.27 14.94 -11.10
CA LEU A 39 10.34 15.08 -12.56
C LEU A 39 9.09 15.74 -13.14
N LEU A 40 7.90 15.34 -12.69
CA LEU A 40 6.63 15.98 -13.08
C LEU A 40 6.62 17.47 -12.69
N GLY A 41 7.11 17.79 -11.49
CA GLY A 41 7.27 19.16 -11.03
C GLY A 41 8.21 19.99 -11.91
N VAL A 42 9.33 19.43 -12.36
CA VAL A 42 10.26 20.08 -13.30
C VAL A 42 9.58 20.34 -14.65
N VAL A 43 8.82 19.38 -15.17
CA VAL A 43 8.06 19.55 -16.42
C VAL A 43 7.01 20.64 -16.25
N LEU A 44 6.20 20.62 -15.18
CA LEU A 44 5.22 21.67 -14.91
C LEU A 44 5.87 23.05 -14.79
N PHE A 45 7.01 23.13 -14.10
CA PHE A 45 7.75 24.38 -13.94
C PHE A 45 8.24 24.91 -15.30
N PHE A 46 8.83 24.05 -16.13
CA PHE A 46 9.29 24.42 -17.47
C PHE A 46 8.16 25.00 -18.33
N PHE A 47 7.03 24.30 -18.43
CA PHE A 47 5.88 24.77 -19.21
C PHE A 47 5.25 26.03 -18.63
N THR A 48 5.21 26.16 -17.30
CA THR A 48 4.75 27.37 -16.61
C THR A 48 5.61 28.57 -17.00
N THR A 49 6.93 28.48 -16.84
CA THR A 49 7.83 29.59 -17.19
C THR A 49 7.78 29.91 -18.68
N ALA A 50 7.81 28.90 -19.56
CA ALA A 50 7.73 29.11 -21.00
C ALA A 50 6.43 29.85 -21.39
N SER A 51 5.29 29.43 -20.85
CA SER A 51 3.98 29.99 -21.21
C SER A 51 3.79 31.41 -20.69
N VAL A 52 4.29 31.74 -19.50
CA VAL A 52 4.25 33.13 -19.00
C VAL A 52 5.08 34.06 -19.88
N ASN A 53 6.24 33.60 -20.37
CA ASN A 53 7.09 34.41 -21.24
C ASN A 53 6.50 34.58 -22.66
N LEU A 54 5.80 33.56 -23.17
CA LEU A 54 5.25 33.59 -24.53
C LEU A 54 3.83 34.19 -24.60
N PHE A 55 3.02 33.97 -23.57
CA PHE A 55 1.58 34.22 -23.57
C PHE A 55 1.11 35.09 -22.38
N GLY A 56 2.05 35.67 -21.64
CA GLY A 56 1.75 36.55 -20.50
C GLY A 56 0.94 37.78 -20.91
N GLY A 57 -0.15 38.03 -20.20
CA GLY A 57 -1.01 39.21 -20.41
C GLY A 57 -1.95 39.11 -21.60
N VAL A 58 -2.00 37.96 -22.29
CA VAL A 58 -2.81 37.79 -23.51
C VAL A 58 -4.25 37.39 -23.19
N LEU A 59 -4.42 36.42 -22.30
CA LEU A 59 -5.74 35.86 -21.97
C LEU A 59 -6.38 36.64 -20.82
N HIS A 60 -7.20 37.63 -21.13
CA HIS A 60 -7.97 38.40 -20.15
C HIS A 60 -9.38 38.73 -20.64
N GLU A 61 -10.27 39.09 -19.72
CA GLU A 61 -11.62 39.51 -20.07
C GLU A 61 -11.57 40.77 -20.95
N GLY A 62 -12.26 40.73 -22.10
CA GLY A 62 -12.30 41.83 -23.06
C GLY A 62 -11.20 41.87 -24.12
N ALA A 63 -10.33 40.85 -24.23
CA ALA A 63 -9.38 40.79 -25.34
C ALA A 63 -10.11 40.62 -26.69
N SER A 64 -9.74 41.43 -27.69
CA SER A 64 -10.45 41.54 -28.98
C SER A 64 -10.44 40.25 -29.81
N GLY A 65 -9.46 39.36 -29.59
CA GLY A 65 -9.37 38.06 -30.27
C GLY A 65 -10.15 36.92 -29.60
N LEU A 66 -10.71 37.13 -28.39
CA LEU A 66 -11.45 36.10 -27.67
C LEU A 66 -12.93 36.03 -28.07
N ALA A 67 -13.45 37.07 -28.70
CA ALA A 67 -14.86 37.16 -29.06
C ALA A 67 -15.27 36.00 -29.99
N GLY A 68 -16.21 35.17 -29.53
CA GLY A 68 -16.70 34.00 -30.28
C GLY A 68 -15.95 32.70 -30.02
N THR A 69 -14.81 32.72 -29.32
CA THR A 69 -14.09 31.49 -28.94
C THR A 69 -14.84 30.71 -27.85
N ASP A 70 -14.71 29.39 -27.85
CA ASP A 70 -15.30 28.53 -26.80
C ASP A 70 -14.74 28.86 -25.41
N TYR A 71 -13.47 29.26 -25.33
CA TYR A 71 -12.85 29.75 -24.10
C TYR A 71 -13.63 30.92 -23.48
N ALA A 72 -14.01 31.91 -24.29
CA ALA A 72 -14.78 33.06 -23.82
C ALA A 72 -16.22 32.68 -23.44
N GLN A 73 -16.85 31.80 -24.22
CA GLN A 73 -18.21 31.30 -23.94
C GLN A 73 -18.27 30.54 -22.60
N LYS A 74 -17.26 29.71 -22.32
CA LYS A 74 -17.14 28.94 -21.06
C LYS A 74 -16.68 29.78 -19.87
N ARG A 75 -16.38 31.08 -20.07
CA ARG A 75 -15.85 32.01 -19.07
C ARG A 75 -14.59 31.49 -18.36
N TRP A 76 -13.70 30.86 -19.11
CA TRP A 76 -12.48 30.24 -18.59
C TRP A 76 -11.35 31.22 -18.27
N PHE A 77 -11.65 32.49 -18.00
CA PHE A 77 -10.66 33.55 -17.75
C PHE A 77 -9.71 33.27 -16.57
N VAL A 78 -10.07 32.36 -15.67
CA VAL A 78 -9.21 31.88 -14.58
C VAL A 78 -8.02 31.06 -15.12
N PHE A 79 -8.22 30.34 -16.22
CA PHE A 79 -7.18 29.56 -16.88
C PHE A 79 -6.41 30.44 -17.88
N ASN A 80 -5.39 31.12 -17.38
CA ASN A 80 -4.57 32.02 -18.18
C ASN A 80 -3.08 31.85 -17.83
N PHE A 81 -2.23 32.54 -18.60
CA PHE A 81 -0.78 32.51 -18.43
C PHE A 81 -0.21 33.88 -18.01
N ASN A 82 -1.04 34.74 -17.40
CA ASN A 82 -0.67 36.13 -17.10
C ASN A 82 0.31 36.25 -15.93
N ASP A 83 0.29 35.28 -15.02
CA ASP A 83 1.20 35.19 -13.89
C ASP A 83 1.61 33.73 -13.64
N PRO A 84 2.75 33.48 -12.97
CA PRO A 84 3.24 32.12 -12.73
C PRO A 84 2.26 31.23 -11.96
N LEU A 85 1.44 31.79 -11.07
CA LEU A 85 0.52 31.00 -10.26
C LEU A 85 -0.68 30.54 -11.10
N MET A 86 -1.27 31.42 -11.91
CA MET A 86 -2.34 31.06 -12.84
C MET A 86 -1.85 30.15 -13.96
N ALA A 87 -0.64 30.38 -14.47
CA ALA A 87 -0.02 29.49 -15.45
C ALA A 87 0.19 28.07 -14.88
N LEU A 88 0.70 27.96 -13.66
CA LEU A 88 0.85 26.68 -12.97
C LEU A 88 -0.51 26.00 -12.75
N ALA A 89 -1.52 26.75 -12.30
CA ALA A 89 -2.86 26.23 -12.09
C ALA A 89 -3.49 25.74 -13.41
N THR A 90 -3.26 26.45 -14.51
CA THR A 90 -3.73 26.06 -15.84
C THR A 90 -3.07 24.76 -16.32
N TRP A 91 -1.74 24.64 -16.20
CA TRP A 91 -1.05 23.40 -16.55
C TRP A 91 -1.40 22.23 -15.64
N PHE A 92 -1.55 22.49 -14.33
CA PHE A 92 -2.01 21.48 -13.38
C PHE A 92 -3.42 21.00 -13.72
N MET A 93 -4.31 21.90 -14.14
CA MET A 93 -5.65 21.52 -14.59
C MET A 93 -5.59 20.71 -15.88
N GLN A 94 -4.76 21.12 -16.85
CA GLN A 94 -4.54 20.39 -18.09
C GLN A 94 -3.95 18.99 -17.86
N LEU A 95 -3.17 18.81 -16.77
CA LEU A 95 -2.66 17.50 -16.37
C LEU A 95 -3.77 16.54 -15.94
N LEU A 96 -4.83 17.06 -15.31
CA LEU A 96 -5.93 16.28 -14.74
C LEU A 96 -7.05 15.98 -15.72
N MET A 97 -7.14 16.74 -16.81
CA MET A 97 -8.22 16.66 -17.79
C MET A 97 -7.84 15.87 -19.04
N GLU A 98 -8.86 15.46 -19.78
CA GLU A 98 -8.67 15.01 -21.16
C GLU A 98 -8.13 16.17 -22.02
N TYR A 99 -7.46 15.82 -23.12
CA TYR A 99 -6.96 16.81 -24.06
C TYR A 99 -8.08 17.73 -24.56
N SER A 100 -7.83 19.03 -24.53
CA SER A 100 -8.78 20.10 -24.84
C SER A 100 -8.04 21.19 -25.62
N PRO A 101 -8.38 21.42 -26.91
CA PRO A 101 -7.69 22.41 -27.74
C PRO A 101 -8.11 23.86 -27.49
N GLU A 102 -9.19 24.12 -26.74
CA GLU A 102 -9.82 25.44 -26.63
C GLU A 102 -8.89 26.53 -26.07
N LEU A 103 -7.97 26.17 -25.17
CA LEU A 103 -6.93 27.08 -24.67
C LEU A 103 -5.88 27.40 -25.75
N ALA A 104 -5.50 26.43 -26.57
CA ALA A 104 -4.58 26.63 -27.69
C ALA A 104 -5.25 27.47 -28.79
N GLU A 105 -6.53 27.24 -29.08
CA GLU A 105 -7.33 28.05 -30.01
C GLU A 105 -7.48 29.49 -29.54
N ALA A 106 -7.76 29.69 -28.24
CA ALA A 106 -7.85 31.02 -27.66
C ALA A 106 -6.52 31.78 -27.78
N LEU A 107 -5.39 31.11 -27.52
CA LEU A 107 -4.06 31.68 -27.69
C LEU A 107 -3.72 31.94 -29.16
N TYR A 108 -4.13 31.06 -30.06
CA TYR A 108 -3.98 31.25 -31.50
C TYR A 108 -4.69 32.52 -31.99
N ALA A 109 -5.90 32.78 -31.50
CA ALA A 109 -6.70 33.93 -31.89
C ALA A 109 -6.23 35.27 -31.27
N THR A 110 -5.44 35.23 -30.18
CA THR A 110 -5.13 36.42 -29.36
C THR A 110 -3.65 36.77 -29.29
N SER A 111 -2.75 35.79 -29.36
CA SER A 111 -1.31 36.00 -29.21
C SER A 111 -0.63 36.14 -30.57
N SER A 112 0.38 37.00 -30.65
CA SER A 112 1.30 37.06 -31.79
C SER A 112 2.12 35.76 -31.96
N HIS A 113 2.30 34.99 -30.87
CA HIS A 113 2.97 33.69 -30.87
C HIS A 113 1.98 32.52 -30.85
N GLY A 114 0.71 32.78 -31.22
CA GLY A 114 -0.38 31.82 -31.14
C GLY A 114 -0.14 30.52 -31.90
N GLU A 115 0.63 30.56 -33.00
CA GLU A 115 1.03 29.37 -33.76
C GLU A 115 1.82 28.36 -32.90
N VAL A 116 2.64 28.85 -31.97
CA VAL A 116 3.46 28.02 -31.09
C VAL A 116 2.58 27.26 -30.07
N ALA A 117 1.40 27.79 -29.73
CA ALA A 117 0.47 27.13 -28.81
C ALA A 117 0.00 25.77 -29.35
N TRP A 118 -0.20 25.65 -30.67
CA TRP A 118 -0.56 24.38 -31.33
C TRP A 118 0.53 23.30 -31.22
N LEU A 119 1.78 23.68 -30.95
CA LEU A 119 2.86 22.73 -30.65
C LEU A 119 2.95 22.45 -29.14
N ILE A 120 2.87 23.49 -28.31
CA ILE A 120 3.09 23.41 -26.86
C ILE A 120 2.05 22.52 -26.17
N PHE A 121 0.76 22.67 -26.51
CA PHE A 121 -0.32 21.95 -25.83
C PHE A 121 -0.29 20.43 -26.09
N PRO A 122 -0.19 19.96 -27.35
CA PRO A 122 -0.01 18.53 -27.61
C PRO A 122 1.29 17.97 -27.02
N LEU A 123 2.39 18.74 -27.04
CA LEU A 123 3.66 18.32 -26.45
C LEU A 123 3.54 18.14 -24.93
N PHE A 124 2.89 19.09 -24.24
CA PHE A 124 2.60 18.96 -22.81
C PHE A 124 1.72 17.73 -22.54
N TYR A 125 0.66 17.54 -23.33
CA TYR A 125 -0.23 16.39 -23.16
C TYR A 125 0.53 15.06 -23.33
N LEU A 126 1.38 14.95 -24.35
CA LEU A 126 2.18 13.75 -24.58
C LEU A 126 3.17 13.49 -23.43
N VAL A 127 3.97 14.49 -23.06
CA VAL A 127 5.05 14.31 -22.07
C VAL A 127 4.49 14.23 -20.65
N GLY A 128 3.63 15.19 -20.27
CA GLY A 128 3.09 15.31 -18.93
C GLY A 128 2.00 14.29 -18.63
N VAL A 129 0.99 14.18 -19.50
CA VAL A 129 -0.19 13.33 -19.25
C VAL A 129 0.06 11.90 -19.73
N ALA A 130 0.32 11.70 -21.01
CA ALA A 130 0.37 10.36 -21.60
C ALA A 130 1.59 9.54 -21.16
N ILE A 131 2.72 10.18 -20.83
CA ILE A 131 3.94 9.50 -20.38
C ILE A 131 4.09 9.61 -18.86
N LEU A 132 4.33 10.81 -18.33
CA LEU A 132 4.71 10.95 -16.91
C LEU A 132 3.57 10.60 -15.95
N PHE A 133 2.35 11.05 -16.22
CA PHE A 133 1.22 10.76 -15.36
C PHE A 133 0.81 9.27 -15.41
N GLU A 134 0.93 8.63 -16.58
CA GLU A 134 0.74 7.17 -16.70
C GLU A 134 1.82 6.38 -15.94
N ILE A 135 3.09 6.77 -16.02
CA ILE A 135 4.18 6.16 -15.25
C ILE A 135 3.92 6.34 -13.74
N LEU A 136 3.51 7.53 -13.30
CA LEU A 136 3.16 7.80 -11.91
C LEU A 136 2.02 6.90 -11.42
N LYS A 137 0.96 6.71 -12.22
CA LYS A 137 -0.15 5.81 -11.89
C LYS A 137 0.30 4.36 -11.79
N ALA A 138 1.06 3.88 -12.76
CA ALA A 138 1.58 2.51 -12.76
C ALA A 138 2.43 2.24 -11.50
N PHE A 139 3.37 3.16 -11.21
CA PHE A 139 4.21 3.09 -10.02
C PHE A 139 3.41 3.15 -8.70
N THR A 140 2.37 4.00 -8.66
CA THR A 140 1.49 4.10 -7.49
C THR A 140 0.76 2.77 -7.23
N ILE A 141 0.28 2.11 -8.29
CA ILE A 141 -0.38 0.79 -8.17
C ILE A 141 0.62 -0.25 -7.67
N GLU A 142 1.82 -0.30 -8.23
CA GLU A 142 2.87 -1.24 -7.80
C GLU A 142 3.22 -1.06 -6.32
N THR A 143 3.45 0.18 -5.90
CA THR A 143 3.76 0.49 -4.50
C THR A 143 2.60 0.16 -3.57
N PHE A 144 1.35 0.42 -4.01
CA PHE A 144 0.16 0.06 -3.24
C PHE A 144 0.05 -1.46 -3.05
N LEU A 145 0.29 -2.24 -4.10
CA LEU A 145 0.26 -3.70 -4.05
C LEU A 145 1.34 -4.24 -3.11
N ALA A 146 2.57 -3.69 -3.16
CA ALA A 146 3.65 -4.07 -2.26
C ALA A 146 3.30 -3.81 -0.78
N VAL A 147 2.79 -2.61 -0.45
CA VAL A 147 2.39 -2.28 0.92
C VAL A 147 1.22 -3.15 1.39
N LYS A 148 0.28 -3.49 0.49
CA LYS A 148 -0.83 -4.38 0.80
C LYS A 148 -0.33 -5.80 1.13
N GLU A 149 0.60 -6.34 0.34
CA GLU A 149 1.17 -7.67 0.59
C GLU A 149 1.92 -7.73 1.93
N GLU A 150 2.72 -6.70 2.25
CA GLU A 150 3.40 -6.58 3.55
C GLU A 150 2.42 -6.60 4.72
N ALA A 151 1.30 -5.88 4.59
CA ALA A 151 0.29 -5.81 5.63
C ALA A 151 -0.51 -7.12 5.80
N GLU A 152 -0.78 -7.84 4.71
CA GLU A 152 -1.39 -9.18 4.78
C GLU A 152 -0.44 -10.18 5.44
N ARG A 153 0.86 -10.14 5.10
CA ARG A 153 1.88 -10.99 5.72
C ARG A 153 2.01 -10.76 7.23
N GLN A 154 1.96 -9.50 7.68
CA GLN A 154 1.97 -9.16 9.10
C GLN A 154 0.76 -9.73 9.84
N ARG A 155 -0.45 -9.65 9.25
CA ARG A 155 -1.66 -10.22 9.85
C ARG A 155 -1.61 -11.73 9.97
N LEU A 156 -1.05 -12.42 8.98
CA LEU A 156 -0.89 -13.88 9.00
C LEU A 156 0.14 -14.31 10.06
N ALA A 157 1.20 -13.53 10.26
CA ALA A 157 2.18 -13.77 11.32
C ALA A 157 1.57 -13.58 12.71
N GLU A 158 0.83 -12.48 12.94
CA GLU A 158 0.10 -12.24 14.20
C GLU A 158 -0.90 -13.36 14.52
N ALA A 159 -1.66 -13.82 13.51
CA ALA A 159 -2.63 -14.91 13.68
C ALA A 159 -1.97 -16.28 13.93
N GLY A 160 -0.75 -16.51 13.40
CA GLY A 160 0.03 -17.72 13.64
C GLY A 160 0.68 -17.75 15.02
N GLU A 161 1.10 -16.59 15.54
CA GLU A 161 1.67 -16.46 16.89
C GLU A 161 0.60 -16.66 17.98
N ASP A 162 -0.62 -16.13 17.82
CA ASP A 162 -1.72 -16.34 18.77
C ASP A 162 -2.09 -17.83 18.92
N ALA A 163 -2.07 -18.60 17.82
CA ALA A 163 -2.31 -20.05 17.85
C ALA A 163 -1.17 -20.84 18.54
N SER A 164 0.06 -20.31 18.54
CA SER A 164 1.19 -20.90 19.25
C SER A 164 1.28 -20.46 20.71
N SER A 165 0.74 -19.29 21.06
CA SER A 165 0.69 -18.74 22.42
C SER A 165 -0.41 -19.44 23.25
N GLU A 166 -1.60 -19.70 22.68
CA GLU A 166 -2.63 -20.53 23.35
C GLU A 166 -2.25 -22.01 23.48
N GLY A 167 -1.22 -22.48 22.75
CA GLY A 167 -0.63 -23.81 22.88
C GLY A 167 0.59 -23.90 23.82
N SER A 168 1.10 -22.77 24.33
CA SER A 168 2.38 -22.72 25.06
C SER A 168 2.29 -22.83 26.59
N GLU A 169 1.08 -22.94 27.17
CA GLU A 169 0.93 -23.27 28.60
C GLU A 169 0.88 -24.79 28.89
N SER A 170 1.02 -25.67 27.89
CA SER A 170 0.89 -27.11 28.11
C SER A 170 1.93 -28.02 27.44
N ASP A 171 3.11 -27.55 27.03
CA ASP A 171 4.11 -28.43 26.38
C ASP A 171 5.56 -28.16 26.78
N GLU A 172 5.83 -28.00 28.08
CA GLU A 172 7.15 -28.31 28.66
C GLU A 172 7.08 -29.52 29.61
N GLU A 173 6.45 -30.61 29.17
CA GLU A 173 6.70 -31.92 29.77
C GLU A 173 7.84 -32.59 29.00
N GLY A 174 9.07 -32.41 29.48
CA GLY A 174 10.26 -33.03 28.88
C GLY A 174 10.12 -34.55 28.69
N PRO A 175 10.95 -35.16 27.82
CA PRO A 175 10.84 -36.57 27.43
C PRO A 175 10.89 -37.58 28.60
N GLU A 176 11.35 -37.15 29.78
CA GLU A 176 11.33 -37.95 31.01
C GLU A 176 9.95 -38.05 31.68
N MET A 177 9.12 -36.99 31.63
CA MET A 177 7.76 -37.03 32.18
C MET A 177 6.81 -37.84 31.31
N LEU A 178 6.97 -37.79 29.98
CA LEU A 178 6.23 -38.65 29.05
C LEU A 178 6.58 -40.13 29.27
N GLN A 179 7.85 -40.45 29.54
CA GLN A 179 8.24 -41.82 29.89
C GLN A 179 7.65 -42.24 31.24
N ALA A 180 7.60 -41.35 32.22
CA ALA A 180 7.03 -41.63 33.54
C ALA A 180 5.50 -41.84 33.49
N SER A 181 4.78 -41.08 32.66
CA SER A 181 3.33 -41.21 32.49
C SER A 181 2.96 -42.51 31.77
N ILE A 182 3.72 -42.88 30.72
CA ILE A 182 3.57 -44.16 30.03
C ILE A 182 3.85 -45.33 30.97
N LEU A 183 4.93 -45.25 31.77
CA LEU A 183 5.27 -46.29 32.76
C LEU A 183 4.18 -46.45 33.84
N ARG A 184 3.59 -45.35 34.32
CA ARG A 184 2.44 -45.42 35.25
C ARG A 184 1.22 -46.07 34.62
N GLY A 185 0.86 -45.69 33.39
CA GLY A 185 -0.28 -46.29 32.69
C GLY A 185 -0.14 -47.81 32.50
N ILE A 186 1.09 -48.26 32.21
CA ILE A 186 1.42 -49.69 32.11
C ILE A 186 1.31 -50.37 33.49
N GLN A 187 1.81 -49.76 34.55
CA GLN A 187 1.72 -50.30 35.91
C GLN A 187 0.27 -50.42 36.40
N GLU A 188 -0.57 -49.42 36.13
CA GLU A 188 -1.99 -49.45 36.48
C GLU A 188 -2.76 -50.52 35.68
N GLY A 189 -2.46 -50.66 34.40
CA GLY A 189 -3.04 -51.71 33.55
C GLY A 189 -2.69 -53.13 34.03
N LEU A 190 -1.44 -53.33 34.47
CA LEU A 190 -0.97 -54.61 35.00
C LEU A 190 -1.54 -54.90 36.40
N ALA A 191 -1.66 -53.88 37.25
CA ALA A 191 -2.27 -54.00 38.57
C ALA A 191 -3.75 -54.42 38.48
N ARG A 192 -4.49 -53.91 37.48
CA ARG A 192 -5.87 -54.34 37.20
C ARG A 192 -5.97 -55.80 36.76
N ARG A 193 -4.92 -56.36 36.18
CA ARG A 193 -4.81 -57.79 35.81
C ARG A 193 -4.24 -58.66 36.93
N GLY A 194 -3.96 -58.09 38.11
CA GLY A 194 -3.40 -58.81 39.25
C GLY A 194 -1.89 -59.11 39.14
N GLU A 195 -1.22 -58.60 38.11
CA GLU A 195 0.22 -58.80 37.90
C GLU A 195 1.01 -57.59 38.41
N ARG A 196 2.04 -57.82 39.24
CA ARG A 196 2.94 -56.76 39.72
C ARG A 196 4.29 -56.88 39.02
N LEU A 197 4.75 -55.80 38.41
CA LEU A 197 6.15 -55.68 37.98
C LEU A 197 7.01 -55.49 39.23
N HIS A 198 7.75 -56.52 39.63
CA HIS A 198 8.81 -56.38 40.63
C HIS A 198 9.98 -55.58 40.02
N PRO A 199 10.34 -54.41 40.56
CA PRO A 199 11.54 -53.72 40.13
C PRO A 199 12.72 -54.35 40.88
N GLN A 200 13.38 -55.32 40.26
CA GLN A 200 14.69 -55.76 40.74
C GLN A 200 15.77 -55.08 39.90
N ALA A 201 16.61 -54.30 40.60
CA ALA A 201 17.68 -53.45 40.09
C ALA A 201 18.88 -54.25 39.56
N PRO A 202 20.02 -53.61 39.25
CA PRO A 202 20.31 -52.78 38.08
C PRO A 202 21.28 -53.52 37.13
N GLY A 203 21.20 -53.24 35.84
CA GLY A 203 22.15 -53.75 34.85
C GLY A 203 21.72 -55.05 34.16
N GLY A 204 21.46 -54.94 32.86
CA GLY A 204 21.17 -56.09 32.00
C GLY A 204 20.03 -55.77 31.05
N GLU A 205 20.26 -55.89 29.74
CA GLU A 205 19.37 -55.55 28.62
C GLU A 205 18.05 -56.34 28.57
N ALA A 206 17.74 -57.14 29.59
CA ALA A 206 16.59 -58.03 29.66
C ALA A 206 15.21 -57.33 29.74
N PRO A 207 15.02 -56.18 30.42
CA PRO A 207 13.70 -55.55 30.54
C PRO A 207 13.16 -55.05 29.20
N ARG A 208 14.03 -54.47 28.35
CA ARG A 208 13.66 -53.96 27.02
C ARG A 208 13.17 -55.06 26.08
N ARG A 209 13.78 -56.25 26.12
CA ARG A 209 13.36 -57.40 25.31
C ARG A 209 11.99 -57.93 25.74
N ARG A 210 11.69 -57.95 27.04
CA ARG A 210 10.39 -58.39 27.56
C ARG A 210 9.27 -57.40 27.22
N LEU A 211 9.53 -56.09 27.31
CA LEU A 211 8.60 -55.05 26.88
C LEU A 211 8.32 -55.11 25.37
N LYS A 212 9.35 -55.31 24.54
CA LYS A 212 9.20 -55.46 23.10
C LYS A 212 8.40 -56.72 22.70
N ALA A 213 8.60 -57.82 23.41
CA ALA A 213 7.82 -59.06 23.20
C ALA A 213 6.35 -58.92 23.64
N ALA A 214 6.08 -58.19 24.73
CA ALA A 214 4.71 -57.89 25.16
C ALA A 214 3.98 -56.95 24.19
N TYR A 215 4.69 -55.96 23.63
CA TYR A 215 4.14 -55.04 22.63
C TYR A 215 3.79 -55.75 21.31
N LEU A 216 4.63 -56.69 20.87
CA LEU A 216 4.34 -57.49 19.66
C LEU A 216 3.11 -58.38 19.82
N ARG A 217 2.89 -58.97 21.01
CA ARG A 217 1.68 -59.77 21.30
C ARG A 217 0.40 -58.94 21.31
N LEU A 218 0.46 -57.71 21.82
CA LEU A 218 -0.68 -56.79 21.81
C LEU A 218 -1.03 -56.29 20.40
N GLY A 219 -0.10 -56.34 19.45
CA GLY A 219 -0.34 -56.01 18.04
C GLY A 219 -0.98 -57.13 17.23
N GLU A 220 -0.86 -58.39 17.66
CA GLU A 220 -1.49 -59.54 16.96
C GLU A 220 -2.96 -59.75 17.37
N ASP A 221 -3.37 -59.33 18.57
CA ASP A 221 -4.76 -59.46 19.05
C ASP A 221 -5.70 -58.33 18.54
N ALA A 222 -5.18 -57.36 17.78
CA ALA A 222 -5.92 -56.22 17.26
C ALA A 222 -6.14 -56.25 15.73
N GLY A 223 -5.88 -57.39 15.09
CA GLY A 223 -6.13 -57.66 13.67
C GLY A 223 -7.35 -58.54 13.44
#